data_AF-A0A8T3UCS5-F1
#
_entry.id   AF-A0A8T3UCS5-F1
#
_cell.length_a   1.000
_cell.length_b   1.000
_cell.length_c   1.000
_cell.angle_alpha   90.00
_cell.angle_beta   90.00
_cell.angle_gamma   90.00
#
_symmetry.space_group_name_H-M   'P 1'
#
loop_
_entity.id
_entity.type
_entity.pdbx_description
1 polymer ?
#
loop_
_entity_poly.entity_id
_entity_poly.type
_entity_poly.pdbx_seq_one_letter_code
_entity_poly.pdbx_strand_id
1 'polypeptide(L)'
;MKVDKIYRLESRIDWQDSLTLNNQFYTSKEEALQQLADFKEEIEEAYADYDGIEYGIHIVLQEIKLAGIEDIDCDAKEILLSEWVCDEKATEEQWDDMRRDGKEVDKSIQIGMWEDYDIN
;
A
#
# COMPACT_ATOMS: atom_id res chain seq x y z
N MET A 1 28.27 4.94 -13.56
CA MET A 1 27.73 5.56 -12.34
C MET A 1 27.86 4.54 -11.21
N LYS A 2 28.29 4.93 -10.01
CA LYS A 2 28.32 4.02 -8.86
C LYS A 2 26.98 4.16 -8.13
N VAL A 3 26.27 3.06 -7.94
CA VAL A 3 25.00 3.02 -7.21
C VAL A 3 25.32 2.60 -5.78
N ASP A 4 25.08 3.48 -4.81
CA ASP A 4 25.34 3.21 -3.39
C ASP A 4 24.08 2.75 -2.63
N LYS A 5 22.89 3.00 -3.21
CA LYS A 5 21.59 2.64 -2.65
C LYS A 5 20.66 2.14 -3.75
N ILE A 6 19.76 1.23 -3.38
CA ILE A 6 18.61 0.83 -4.19
C ILE A 6 17.33 1.07 -3.39
N TYR A 7 16.22 1.14 -4.09
CA TYR A 7 14.91 1.43 -3.53
C TYR A 7 13.92 0.34 -3.92
N ARG A 8 12.97 0.01 -3.04
CA ARG A 8 11.90 -0.97 -3.29
C ARG A 8 10.58 -0.43 -2.74
N LEU A 9 9.50 -0.63 -3.48
CA LEU A 9 8.14 -0.49 -2.96
C LEU A 9 7.70 -1.83 -2.39
N GLU A 10 7.11 -1.81 -1.21
CA GLU A 10 6.65 -3.03 -0.54
C GLU A 10 5.31 -2.78 0.15
N SER A 11 4.37 -3.71 -0.02
CA SER A 11 3.11 -3.74 0.72
C SER A 11 3.23 -4.65 1.93
N ARG A 12 2.66 -4.22 3.05
CA ARG A 12 2.71 -4.95 4.33
C ARG A 12 1.37 -4.91 5.03
N ILE A 13 1.01 -6.02 5.68
CA ILE A 13 -0.20 -6.13 6.51
C ILE A 13 0.15 -5.77 7.96
N ASP A 14 1.33 -6.17 8.44
CA ASP A 14 1.90 -5.78 9.73
C ASP A 14 3.44 -5.65 9.58
N TRP A 15 4.12 -5.08 10.59
CA TRP A 15 5.58 -4.90 10.63
C TRP A 15 6.37 -6.20 10.43
N GLN A 16 5.74 -7.37 10.61
CA GLN A 16 6.37 -8.68 10.44
C GLN A 16 5.85 -9.48 9.23
N ASP A 17 4.72 -9.09 8.64
CA ASP A 17 4.12 -9.79 7.51
C ASP A 17 4.19 -8.88 6.28
N SER A 18 5.24 -9.11 5.48
CA SER A 18 5.37 -8.51 4.16
C SER A 18 4.66 -9.37 3.12
N LEU A 19 3.82 -8.72 2.32
CA LEU A 19 3.29 -9.29 1.10
C LEU A 19 4.09 -8.69 -0.05
N THR A 20 5.19 -9.33 -0.44
CA THR A 20 5.97 -8.87 -1.59
C THR A 20 5.25 -9.23 -2.89
N LEU A 21 4.32 -8.37 -3.32
CA LEU A 21 3.62 -8.53 -4.60
C LEU A 21 4.54 -8.28 -5.80
N ASN A 22 5.54 -7.41 -5.63
CA ASN A 22 6.48 -7.02 -6.67
C ASN A 22 7.93 -7.05 -6.14
N ASN A 23 8.85 -7.66 -6.92
CA ASN A 23 10.27 -7.81 -6.59
C ASN A 23 11.16 -6.81 -7.34
N GLN A 24 10.60 -5.68 -7.77
CA GLN A 24 11.35 -4.64 -8.47
C GLN A 24 12.21 -3.81 -7.52
N PHE A 25 13.42 -3.49 -7.98
CA PHE A 25 14.33 -2.56 -7.34
C PHE A 25 14.64 -1.40 -8.29
N TYR A 26 14.69 -0.21 -7.72
CA TYR A 26 14.94 1.04 -8.45
C TYR A 26 16.28 1.64 -8.03
N THR A 27 16.90 2.41 -8.92
CA THR A 27 18.22 3.01 -8.66
C THR A 27 18.14 4.42 -8.10
N SER A 28 16.93 5.02 -8.07
CA SER A 28 16.65 6.33 -7.48
C SER A 28 15.32 6.32 -6.71
N LYS A 29 15.20 7.23 -5.74
CA LYS A 29 13.96 7.43 -4.97
C LYS A 29 12.85 7.92 -5.88
N GLU A 30 13.17 8.85 -6.78
CA GLU A 30 12.21 9.45 -7.70
C GLU A 30 11.62 8.43 -8.66
N GLU A 31 12.44 7.52 -9.20
CA GLU A 31 11.98 6.42 -10.05
C GLU A 31 11.03 5.49 -9.29
N ALA A 32 11.35 5.10 -8.05
CA ALA A 32 10.46 4.28 -7.23
C ALA A 32 9.12 4.98 -6.96
N LEU A 33 9.14 6.26 -6.60
CA LEU A 33 7.91 7.02 -6.33
C LEU A 33 7.02 7.21 -7.57
N GLN A 34 7.61 7.27 -8.77
CA GLN A 34 6.84 7.29 -10.02
C GLN A 34 6.07 6.00 -10.28
N GLN A 35 6.43 4.90 -9.62
CA GLN A 35 5.77 3.59 -9.75
C GLN A 35 4.72 3.33 -8.65
N LEU A 36 4.51 4.28 -7.73
CA LEU A 36 3.56 4.10 -6.63
C LEU A 36 2.13 3.89 -7.11
N ALA A 37 1.70 4.62 -8.15
CA ALA A 37 0.35 4.49 -8.70
C ALA A 37 0.13 3.10 -9.31
N ASP A 38 1.05 2.67 -10.18
CA ASP A 38 1.02 1.34 -10.80
C ASP A 38 1.04 0.23 -9.72
N PHE A 39 1.84 0.41 -8.67
CA PHE A 39 1.93 -0.55 -7.57
C PHE A 39 0.63 -0.66 -6.73
N LYS A 40 -0.09 0.45 -6.54
CA LYS A 40 -1.42 0.42 -5.90
C LYS A 40 -2.43 -0.36 -6.72
N GLU A 41 -2.44 -0.17 -8.04
CA GLU A 41 -3.30 -0.93 -8.96
C GLU A 41 -2.95 -2.43 -8.89
N GLU A 42 -1.66 -2.79 -8.86
CA GLU A 42 -1.22 -4.18 -8.68
C GLU A 42 -1.77 -4.81 -7.38
N ILE A 43 -1.78 -4.06 -6.27
CA ILE A 43 -2.36 -4.52 -4.99
C ILE A 43 -3.88 -4.71 -5.13
N GLU A 44 -4.58 -3.73 -5.70
CA GLU A 44 -6.04 -3.81 -5.90
C GLU A 44 -6.43 -5.00 -6.78
N GLU A 45 -5.70 -5.24 -7.87
CA GLU A 45 -5.91 -6.41 -8.73
C GLU A 45 -5.63 -7.72 -7.99
N ALA A 46 -4.56 -7.78 -7.19
CA ALA A 46 -4.20 -8.98 -6.42
C ALA A 46 -5.29 -9.37 -5.41
N TYR A 47 -6.03 -8.39 -4.87
CA TYR A 47 -7.11 -8.60 -3.91
C TYR A 47 -8.51 -8.63 -4.53
N ALA A 48 -8.65 -8.43 -5.84
CA ALA A 48 -9.95 -8.35 -6.52
C ALA A 48 -10.81 -9.62 -6.41
N ASP A 49 -10.16 -10.79 -6.33
CA ASP A 49 -10.82 -12.09 -6.19
C ASP A 49 -11.00 -12.53 -4.71
N TYR A 50 -10.57 -11.71 -3.76
CA TYR A 50 -10.66 -11.97 -2.31
C TYR A 50 -11.81 -11.14 -1.69
N ASP A 51 -12.02 -11.28 -0.38
CA ASP A 51 -13.02 -10.50 0.38
C ASP A 51 -12.67 -9.00 0.50
N GLY A 52 -11.74 -8.49 -0.31
CA GLY A 52 -11.21 -7.13 -0.31
C GLY A 52 -9.80 -7.03 0.29
N ILE A 53 -9.18 -5.85 0.11
CA ILE A 53 -7.91 -5.49 0.76
C ILE A 53 -8.18 -5.29 2.26
N GLU A 54 -7.40 -5.95 3.10
CA GLU A 54 -7.45 -5.76 4.56
C GLU A 54 -7.07 -4.32 4.94
N TYR A 55 -7.90 -3.68 5.78
CA TYR A 55 -7.60 -2.35 6.29
C TYR A 55 -6.33 -2.35 7.16
N GLY A 56 -5.50 -1.32 6.98
CA GLY A 56 -4.19 -1.24 7.62
C GLY A 56 -3.04 -1.80 6.78
N ILE A 57 -3.34 -2.37 5.61
CA ILE A 57 -2.30 -2.63 4.61
C ILE A 57 -1.64 -1.31 4.24
N HIS A 58 -0.31 -1.26 4.30
CA HIS A 58 0.45 -0.07 4.01
C HIS A 58 1.54 -0.32 2.98
N ILE A 59 1.84 0.70 2.19
CA ILE A 59 2.92 0.72 1.21
C ILE A 59 4.08 1.51 1.80
N VAL A 60 5.26 0.90 1.82
CA VAL A 60 6.51 1.54 2.24
C VAL A 60 7.47 1.63 1.07
N LEU A 61 8.24 2.72 1.07
CA LEU A 61 9.49 2.81 0.34
C LEU A 61 10.62 2.35 1.25
N GLN A 62 11.30 1.29 0.84
CA GLN A 62 12.55 0.88 1.45
C GLN A 62 13.73 1.53 0.74
N GLU A 63 14.59 2.17 1.52
CA GLU A 63 15.91 2.64 1.09
C GLU A 63 16.97 1.67 1.61
N ILE A 64 17.62 0.96 0.69
CA ILE A 64 18.56 -0.12 0.98
C ILE A 64 19.97 0.34 0.62
N LYS A 65 20.88 0.39 1.60
CA LYS A 65 22.29 0.70 1.37
C LYS A 65 23.03 -0.56 0.96
N LEU A 66 23.74 -0.53 -0.17
CA LEU A 66 24.45 -1.72 -0.67
C LEU A 66 25.76 -2.02 0.07
N ALA A 67 26.26 -1.07 0.86
CA ALA A 67 27.51 -1.22 1.60
C ALA A 67 27.25 -1.62 3.06
N GLY A 68 27.87 -2.71 3.50
CA GLY A 68 27.80 -3.18 4.88
C GLY A 68 26.44 -3.77 5.28
N ILE A 69 25.69 -4.27 4.30
CA ILE A 69 24.39 -4.92 4.50
C ILE A 69 24.58 -6.41 4.77
N GLU A 70 23.99 -6.90 5.86
CA GLU A 70 23.94 -8.33 6.17
C GLU A 70 22.56 -8.91 5.86
N ASP A 71 21.50 -8.12 6.09
CA ASP A 71 20.11 -8.49 5.80
C ASP A 71 19.33 -7.28 5.27
N ILE A 72 18.77 -7.42 4.07
CA ILE A 72 18.06 -6.34 3.37
C ILE A 72 16.83 -5.87 4.14
N ASP A 73 16.07 -6.80 4.69
CA ASP A 73 14.78 -6.47 5.31
C ASP A 73 14.99 -5.85 6.70
N CYS A 74 16.10 -6.18 7.38
CA CYS A 74 16.44 -5.60 8.68
C CYS A 74 17.17 -4.25 8.59
N ASP A 75 17.97 -4.05 7.54
CA ASP A 75 18.84 -2.87 7.41
C ASP A 75 18.26 -1.76 6.51
N ALA A 76 17.11 -2.01 5.87
CA ALA A 76 16.41 -1.02 5.07
C ALA A 76 15.83 0.11 5.94
N LYS A 77 16.00 1.35 5.49
CA LYS A 77 15.22 2.46 6.04
C LYS A 77 13.86 2.47 5.37
N GLU A 78 12.80 2.41 6.17
CA GLU A 78 11.42 2.44 5.70
C GLU A 78 10.82 3.85 5.77
N ILE A 79 10.04 4.18 4.75
CA ILE A 79 9.28 5.42 4.65
C ILE A 79 7.86 5.04 4.27
N LEU A 80 6.89 5.29 5.15
CA LEU A 80 5.47 5.07 4.87
C LEU A 80 5.01 6.01 3.74
N LEU A 81 4.40 5.44 2.71
CA LEU A 81 3.90 6.18 1.56
C LEU A 81 2.38 6.25 1.54
N SER A 82 1.72 5.12 1.77
CA SER A 82 0.26 5.02 1.69
C SER A 82 -0.27 3.96 2.63
N GLU A 83 -1.54 4.07 3.02
CA GLU A 83 -2.27 3.07 3.78
C GLU A 83 -3.66 2.87 3.18
N TRP A 84 -4.13 1.62 3.15
CA TRP A 84 -5.48 1.27 2.74
C TRP A 84 -6.42 1.45 3.93
N VAL A 85 -7.28 2.45 3.85
CA VAL A 85 -8.20 2.86 4.92
C VAL A 85 -9.64 2.78 4.45
N CYS A 86 -10.57 2.83 5.40
CA CYS A 86 -11.99 2.96 5.08
C CYS A 86 -12.28 4.37 4.56
N ASP A 87 -12.84 4.48 3.36
CA ASP A 87 -13.50 5.70 2.90
C ASP A 87 -14.85 5.82 3.62
N GLU A 88 -14.84 6.44 4.80
CA GLU A 88 -16.04 6.62 5.62
C GLU A 88 -17.15 7.35 4.86
N LYS A 89 -16.78 8.29 3.98
CA LYS A 89 -17.74 9.10 3.25
C LYS A 89 -18.42 8.27 2.16
N ALA A 90 -17.63 7.60 1.31
CA ALA A 90 -18.20 6.75 0.25
C ALA A 90 -19.01 5.59 0.85
N THR A 91 -18.54 5.03 1.97
CA THR A 91 -19.25 3.98 2.70
C THR A 91 -20.61 4.46 3.20
N GLU A 92 -20.67 5.62 3.87
CA GLU A 92 -21.96 6.14 4.36
C GLU A 92 -22.89 6.54 3.21
N GLU A 93 -22.36 7.11 2.12
CA GLU A 93 -23.14 7.44 0.91
C GLU A 93 -23.77 6.18 0.30
N GLN A 94 -23.01 5.08 0.19
CA GLN A 94 -23.53 3.79 -0.28
C GLN A 94 -24.63 3.26 0.64
N TRP A 95 -24.42 3.31 1.96
CA TRP A 95 -25.40 2.85 2.93
C TRP A 95 -26.68 3.69 2.88
N ASP A 96 -26.57 5.00 2.73
CA ASP A 96 -27.71 5.89 2.58
C ASP A 96 -28.53 5.59 1.33
N ASP A 97 -27.89 5.32 0.20
CA ASP A 97 -28.57 4.94 -1.03
C ASP A 97 -29.28 3.57 -0.89
N MET A 98 -28.65 2.60 -0.22
CA MET A 98 -29.30 1.33 0.10
C MET A 98 -30.53 1.51 1.01
N ARG A 99 -30.44 2.37 2.04
CA ARG A 99 -31.58 2.70 2.91
C ARG A 99 -32.72 3.35 2.13
N ARG A 100 -32.40 4.28 1.21
CA ARG A 100 -33.40 4.94 0.33
C ARG A 100 -34.12 3.94 -0.58
N ASP A 101 -33.41 2.91 -1.03
CA ASP A 101 -33.96 1.80 -1.80
C ASP A 101 -34.76 0.78 -0.96
N GLY A 102 -34.84 0.98 0.37
CA GLY A 102 -35.50 0.06 1.29
C GLY A 102 -34.75 -1.25 1.53
N LYS A 103 -33.45 -1.29 1.24
CA LYS A 103 -32.57 -2.44 1.51
C LYS A 103 -32.01 -2.35 2.93
N GLU A 104 -31.82 -3.51 3.56
CA GLU A 104 -31.07 -3.60 4.81
C GLU A 104 -29.60 -3.30 4.54
N VAL A 105 -28.97 -2.52 5.43
CA VAL A 105 -27.55 -2.17 5.34
C VAL A 105 -26.76 -3.18 6.14
N ASP A 106 -25.85 -3.87 5.46
CA ASP A 106 -24.79 -4.65 6.11
C ASP A 106 -23.60 -3.72 6.41
N LYS A 107 -23.35 -3.49 7.69
CA LYS A 107 -22.29 -2.60 8.15
C LYS A 107 -20.89 -3.18 7.99
N SER A 108 -20.75 -4.47 7.64
CA SER A 108 -19.45 -5.02 7.29
C SER A 108 -19.02 -4.66 5.87
N ILE A 109 -19.93 -4.16 5.03
CA ILE A 109 -19.58 -3.68 3.69
C ILE A 109 -19.07 -2.25 3.81
N GLN A 110 -17.77 -2.08 3.69
CA GLN A 110 -17.07 -0.80 3.73
C GLN A 110 -16.28 -0.62 2.43
N ILE A 111 -16.21 0.62 1.94
CA ILE A 111 -15.43 0.98 0.76
C ILE A 111 -14.04 1.41 1.23
N GLY A 112 -13.00 0.85 0.61
CA GLY A 112 -11.61 1.21 0.90
C GLY A 112 -11.06 2.27 -0.05
N MET A 113 -10.04 3.00 0.40
CA MET A 113 -9.25 3.92 -0.40
C MET A 113 -7.80 3.99 0.09
N TRP A 114 -6.88 4.39 -0.78
CA TRP A 114 -5.51 4.73 -0.38
C TRP A 114 -5.47 6.13 0.24
N GLU A 115 -5.03 6.23 1.49
CA GLU A 115 -4.59 7.46 2.13
C GLU A 115 -3.10 7.66 1.91
N ASP A 116 -2.71 8.77 1.28
CA ASP A 116 -1.33 9.09 0.95
C ASP A 116 -0.69 10.00 2.00
N TYR A 117 0.51 9.63 2.42
CA TYR A 117 1.29 10.38 3.40
C TYR A 117 2.28 11.32 2.70
N ASP A 118 2.43 12.53 3.26
CA ASP A 118 3.40 13.49 2.77
C ASP A 118 4.84 13.02 3.04
N ILE A 119 5.63 12.96 1.98
CA ILE A 119 6.98 12.37 1.95
C ILE A 119 8.09 13.44 1.98
N ASN A 120 7.70 14.69 2.32
CA ASN A 120 8.58 15.86 2.45
C ASN A 120 9.76 15.67 3.43
#